data_AF-A0A0M0BXF0-F1
#
_entry.id   AF-A0A0M0BXF0-F1
#
_cell.length_a   1.000
_cell.length_b   1.000
_cell.length_c   1.000
_cell.angle_alpha   90.00
_cell.angle_beta   90.00
_cell.angle_gamma   90.00
#
_symmetry.space_group_name_H-M   'P 1'
#
loop_
_entity.id
_entity.type
_entity.pdbx_description
1 polymer ?
#
loop_
_entity_poly.entity_id
_entity_poly.type
_entity_poly.pdbx_seq_one_letter_code
_entity_poly.pdbx_strand_id
1 'polypeptide(L)'
;MNSKERQEIIAKSPISFSYLKRFNAAAGVLHLIQGLLMLGLGTQLEWERSIYTFYTKFTIIQGPPFQLEVSPDPQVLFTIGYLGIIVASFPLLSSAAHFIIAFIKNDKYNENLKKGMNPYRWYEYAFSSSIMIALIALFLGVWDFWSLAMIFVLNAMM
;
A
#
# COMPACT_ATOMS: atom_id res chain seq x y z
N MET A 1 -10.61 -5.38 -28.75
CA MET A 1 -9.51 -6.34 -28.92
C MET A 1 -9.85 -7.63 -28.19
N ASN A 2 -9.99 -8.73 -28.92
CA ASN A 2 -10.28 -10.04 -28.31
C ASN A 2 -8.98 -10.70 -27.76
N SER A 3 -9.11 -11.83 -27.05
CA SER A 3 -7.96 -12.50 -26.44
C SER A 3 -6.92 -12.99 -27.46
N LYS A 4 -7.33 -13.37 -28.66
CA LYS A 4 -6.42 -13.90 -29.69
C LYS A 4 -5.58 -12.78 -30.29
N GLU A 5 -6.21 -11.67 -30.66
CA GLU A 5 -5.53 -10.46 -31.15
C GLU A 5 -4.47 -9.97 -30.16
N ARG A 6 -4.77 -9.98 -28.86
CA ARG A 6 -3.81 -9.60 -27.81
C ARG A 6 -2.58 -10.50 -27.80
N GLN A 7 -2.79 -11.82 -27.89
CA GLN A 7 -1.69 -12.80 -27.90
C GLN A 7 -0.82 -12.65 -29.15
N GLU A 8 -1.43 -12.41 -30.32
CA GLU A 8 -0.69 -12.16 -31.57
C GLU A 8 0.18 -10.91 -31.49
N ILE A 9 -0.33 -9.81 -30.91
CA ILE A 9 0.44 -8.59 -30.69
C ILE A 9 1.62 -8.85 -29.75
N ILE A 10 1.39 -9.59 -28.66
CA ILE A 10 2.45 -9.94 -27.70
C ILE A 10 3.52 -10.80 -28.37
N ALA A 11 3.13 -11.76 -29.20
CA ALA A 11 4.06 -12.62 -29.93
C ALA A 11 4.91 -11.86 -30.96
N LYS A 12 4.37 -10.79 -31.55
CA LYS A 12 5.07 -9.90 -32.49
C LYS A 12 5.86 -8.78 -31.80
N SER A 13 5.83 -8.70 -30.47
CA SER A 13 6.50 -7.64 -29.73
C SER A 13 8.03 -7.70 -29.92
N PRO A 14 8.71 -6.57 -30.17
CA PRO A 14 10.17 -6.53 -30.21
C PRO A 14 10.79 -6.68 -28.82
N ILE A 15 9.98 -6.61 -27.75
CA ILE A 15 10.44 -6.70 -26.37
C ILE A 15 10.61 -8.17 -25.98
N SER A 16 11.85 -8.56 -25.70
CA SER A 16 12.15 -9.93 -25.25
C SER A 16 11.91 -10.13 -23.75
N PHE A 17 11.61 -11.37 -23.35
CA PHE A 17 11.53 -11.73 -21.93
C PHE A 17 12.86 -11.56 -21.19
N SER A 18 13.99 -11.72 -21.88
CA SER A 18 15.33 -11.47 -21.32
C SER A 18 15.51 -9.98 -20.97
N TYR A 19 15.05 -9.08 -21.85
CA TYR A 19 15.01 -7.66 -21.55
C TYR A 19 14.12 -7.37 -20.34
N LEU A 20 12.90 -7.92 -20.30
CA LEU A 20 11.97 -7.71 -19.17
C LEU A 20 12.55 -8.21 -17.85
N LYS A 21 13.28 -9.33 -17.84
CA LYS A 21 13.98 -9.82 -16.66
C LYS A 21 15.01 -8.81 -16.14
N ARG A 22 15.85 -8.27 -17.04
CA ARG A 22 16.85 -7.24 -16.69
C ARG A 22 16.18 -5.94 -16.22
N PHE A 23 15.10 -5.54 -16.88
CA PHE A 23 14.34 -4.36 -16.52
C PHE A 23 13.72 -4.47 -15.13
N ASN A 24 13.08 -5.61 -14.81
CA ASN A 24 12.55 -5.87 -13.47
C ASN A 24 13.67 -5.90 -12.43
N ALA A 25 14.82 -6.53 -12.71
CA ALA A 25 15.95 -6.51 -11.78
C ALA A 25 16.47 -5.09 -11.53
N ALA A 26 16.61 -4.26 -12.57
CA ALA A 26 17.04 -2.87 -12.43
C ALA A 26 16.04 -2.03 -11.63
N ALA A 27 14.74 -2.17 -11.90
CA ALA A 27 13.69 -1.52 -11.12
C ALA A 27 13.71 -1.97 -9.65
N GLY A 28 13.91 -3.28 -9.41
CA GLY A 28 14.06 -3.83 -8.06
C GLY A 28 15.24 -3.23 -7.30
N VAL A 29 16.39 -3.05 -7.95
CA VAL A 29 17.57 -2.38 -7.37
C VAL A 29 17.28 -0.92 -7.06
N LEU A 30 16.64 -0.19 -7.98
CA LEU A 30 16.30 1.22 -7.78
C LEU A 30 15.40 1.39 -6.55
N HIS A 31 14.35 0.57 -6.45
CA HIS A 31 13.46 0.55 -5.30
C HIS A 31 14.15 0.11 -4.01
N LEU A 32 15.09 -0.83 -4.07
CA LEU A 32 15.88 -1.24 -2.91
C LEU A 32 16.70 -0.06 -2.38
N ILE A 33 17.40 0.65 -3.27
CA ILE A 33 18.21 1.80 -2.89
C ILE A 33 17.33 2.88 -2.27
N GLN A 34 16.19 3.21 -2.89
CA GLN A 34 15.23 4.16 -2.34
C GLN A 34 14.72 3.73 -0.95
N GLY A 35 14.29 2.48 -0.81
CA GLY A 35 13.78 1.95 0.44
C GLY A 35 14.83 1.96 1.56
N LEU A 36 16.08 1.58 1.26
CA LEU A 36 17.18 1.62 2.24
C LEU A 36 17.55 3.04 2.63
N LEU A 37 17.58 3.99 1.68
CA LEU A 37 17.79 5.41 1.97
C LEU A 37 16.69 5.95 2.88
N MET A 38 15.44 5.64 2.58
CA MET A 38 14.29 6.06 3.38
C MET A 38 14.30 5.43 4.76
N LEU A 39 14.71 4.17 4.90
CA LEU A 39 14.87 3.51 6.20
C LEU A 39 15.96 4.23 7.02
N GLY A 40 17.13 4.47 6.43
CA GLY A 40 18.23 5.16 7.09
C GLY A 40 17.86 6.58 7.53
N LEU A 41 17.29 7.39 6.63
CA LEU A 41 16.85 8.75 6.94
C LEU A 41 15.63 8.78 7.87
N GLY A 42 14.73 7.80 7.74
CA GLY A 42 13.51 7.68 8.54
C GLY A 42 13.79 7.43 10.02
N THR A 43 14.92 6.79 10.36
CA THR A 43 15.36 6.67 11.77
C THR A 43 15.74 7.99 12.41
N GLN A 44 16.04 9.03 11.62
CA GLN A 44 16.41 10.36 12.10
C GLN A 44 15.20 11.27 12.33
N LEU A 45 14.00 10.82 11.94
CA LEU A 45 12.77 11.59 12.07
C LEU A 45 11.83 10.89 13.07
N GLU A 46 11.83 11.40 14.30
CA GLU A 46 10.86 11.00 15.31
C GLU A 46 9.52 11.65 15.03
N TRP A 47 8.72 10.97 14.22
CA TRP A 47 7.34 11.37 13.99
C TRP A 47 6.38 10.33 14.56
N GLU A 48 5.64 10.76 15.58
CA GLU A 48 4.59 10.00 16.22
C GLU A 48 3.19 10.49 15.82
N ARG A 49 2.25 9.55 15.73
CA ARG A 49 0.84 9.84 15.50
C ARG A 49 -0.07 8.87 16.25
N SER A 50 -0.88 9.40 17.15
CA SER A 50 -1.97 8.64 17.77
C SER A 50 -3.05 8.32 16.75
N ILE A 51 -3.43 7.04 16.69
CA ILE A 51 -4.56 6.54 15.94
C ILE A 51 -5.72 6.37 16.91
N TYR A 52 -6.89 6.83 16.49
CA TYR A 52 -8.08 6.89 17.32
C TYR A 52 -9.11 5.86 16.88
N THR A 53 -9.99 5.52 17.82
CA THR A 53 -11.29 4.94 17.54
C THR A 53 -12.35 5.81 18.23
N PHE A 54 -13.52 5.93 17.64
CA PHE A 54 -14.57 6.83 18.12
C PHE A 54 -15.73 6.01 18.67
N TYR A 55 -16.02 6.19 19.95
CA TYR A 55 -17.19 5.61 20.59
C TYR A 55 -18.27 6.68 20.80
N THR A 56 -19.50 6.23 21.08
CA THR A 56 -20.59 7.13 21.45
C THR A 56 -20.62 7.30 22.96
N LYS A 57 -20.55 8.54 23.43
CA LYS A 57 -20.74 8.89 24.83
C LYS A 57 -22.12 9.48 25.05
N PHE A 58 -22.80 8.94 26.06
CA PHE A 58 -24.09 9.41 26.54
C PHE A 58 -23.88 10.16 27.85
N THR A 59 -24.24 11.44 27.87
CA THR A 59 -24.22 12.25 29.09
C THR A 59 -25.66 12.53 29.51
N ILE A 60 -26.03 12.04 30.69
CA ILE A 60 -27.36 12.27 31.27
C ILE A 60 -27.23 13.42 32.27
N ILE A 61 -27.86 14.55 31.95
CA ILE A 61 -27.90 15.72 32.84
C ILE A 61 -29.25 15.69 33.56
N GLN A 62 -29.20 15.34 34.85
CA GLN A 62 -30.38 15.34 35.71
C GLN A 62 -30.64 16.78 36.19
N GLY A 63 -31.71 17.40 35.68
CA GLY A 63 -32.17 18.73 36.07
C GLY A 63 -33.52 19.05 35.42
N PRO A 64 -34.16 20.18 35.75
CA PRO A 64 -35.24 20.74 34.94
C PRO A 64 -34.64 21.77 33.95
N PRO A 65 -34.58 21.49 32.64
CA PRO A 65 -35.11 20.32 31.94
C PRO A 65 -34.14 19.12 31.93
N PHE A 66 -34.69 17.91 31.82
CA PHE A 66 -33.91 16.70 31.59
C PHE A 66 -33.22 16.82 30.22
N GLN A 67 -31.93 16.51 30.16
CA GLN A 67 -31.16 16.53 28.92
C GLN A 67 -30.36 15.24 28.75
N LEU A 68 -30.41 14.69 27.53
CA LEU A 68 -29.55 13.62 27.07
C LEU A 68 -28.65 14.19 25.97
N GLU A 69 -27.35 14.26 26.23
CA GLU A 69 -26.37 14.66 25.22
C GLU A 69 -25.67 13.44 24.65
N VAL A 70 -25.51 13.43 23.33
CA VAL A 70 -24.79 12.40 22.60
C VAL A 70 -23.62 13.05 21.89
N SER A 71 -22.40 12.61 22.21
CA SER A 71 -21.19 13.16 21.62
C SER A 71 -20.18 12.06 21.28
N PRO A 72 -19.27 12.29 20.30
CA PRO A 72 -18.16 11.39 20.05
C PRO A 72 -17.19 11.37 21.24
N ASP A 73 -16.66 10.19 21.55
CA ASP A 73 -15.63 9.97 22.56
C ASP A 73 -14.41 9.33 21.89
N PRO A 74 -13.47 10.15 21.36
CA PRO A 74 -12.26 9.65 20.73
C PRO A 74 -11.34 9.02 21.75
N GLN A 75 -11.02 7.74 21.56
CA GLN A 75 -10.09 6.99 22.38
C GLN A 75 -8.85 6.65 21.57
N VAL A 76 -7.66 6.85 22.15
CA VAL A 76 -6.42 6.44 21.49
C VAL A 76 -6.38 4.91 21.47
N LEU A 77 -6.32 4.33 20.27
CA LEU A 77 -6.20 2.90 20.07
C LEU A 77 -4.73 2.47 20.20
N PHE A 78 -3.84 3.18 19.51
CA PHE A 78 -2.37 3.04 19.64
C PHE A 78 -1.69 4.28 19.07
N THR A 79 -0.41 4.47 19.40
CA THR A 79 0.44 5.51 18.81
C THR A 79 1.44 4.86 17.87
N ILE A 80 1.44 5.29 16.61
CA ILE A 80 2.44 4.88 15.63
C ILE A 80 3.66 5.79 15.80
N GLY A 81 4.81 5.20 16.07
CA GLY A 81 6.10 5.89 16.01
C GLY A 81 6.83 5.65 14.69
N TYR A 82 7.89 6.42 14.45
CA TYR A 82 8.82 6.25 13.33
C TYR A 82 8.13 6.14 11.96
N LEU A 83 7.15 7.02 11.70
CA LEU A 83 6.44 7.07 10.42
C LEU A 83 7.40 7.13 9.22
N GLY A 84 8.54 7.82 9.35
CA GLY A 84 9.58 7.86 8.33
C GLY A 84 10.10 6.48 7.90
N ILE A 85 10.18 5.52 8.82
CA ILE A 85 10.55 4.12 8.51
C ILE A 85 9.40 3.41 7.80
N ILE A 86 8.15 3.67 8.18
CA ILE A 86 6.97 3.04 7.57
C ILE A 86 6.85 3.42 6.09
N VAL A 87 7.22 4.65 5.71
CA VAL A 87 7.24 5.07 4.30
C VAL A 87 8.22 4.20 3.47
N ALA A 88 9.27 3.63 4.06
CA ALA A 88 10.18 2.72 3.36
C ALA A 88 9.55 1.37 3.00
N SER A 89 8.38 1.01 3.57
CA SER A 89 7.76 -0.30 3.33
C SER A 89 7.31 -0.51 1.87
N PHE A 90 6.69 0.48 1.22
CA PHE A 90 6.21 0.31 -0.16
C PHE A 90 7.32 0.22 -1.22
N PRO A 91 8.44 1.00 -1.19
CA PRO A 91 9.53 0.75 -2.14
C PRO A 91 10.22 -0.59 -1.85
N LEU A 92 10.38 -1.00 -0.59
CA LEU A 92 10.96 -2.32 -0.27
C LEU A 92 10.07 -3.48 -0.75
N LEU A 93 8.76 -3.35 -0.62
CA LEU A 93 7.81 -4.34 -1.14
C LEU A 93 7.87 -4.43 -2.67
N SER A 94 7.89 -3.29 -3.36
CA SER A 94 8.07 -3.23 -4.82
C SER A 94 9.39 -3.86 -5.25
N SER A 95 10.49 -3.57 -4.52
CA SER A 95 11.79 -4.19 -4.75
C SER A 95 11.74 -5.72 -4.66
N ALA A 96 11.13 -6.24 -3.59
CA ALA A 96 10.96 -7.66 -3.39
C ALA A 96 10.14 -8.31 -4.51
N ALA A 97 9.02 -7.70 -4.90
CA ALA A 97 8.18 -8.21 -5.99
C ALA A 97 8.93 -8.25 -7.33
N HIS A 98 9.69 -7.20 -7.65
CA HIS A 98 10.53 -7.15 -8.84
C HIS A 98 11.59 -8.24 -8.87
N PHE A 99 12.29 -8.47 -7.75
CA PHE A 99 13.26 -9.57 -7.66
C PHE A 99 12.60 -10.96 -7.73
N ILE A 100 11.43 -11.13 -7.11
CA ILE A 100 10.67 -12.39 -7.19
C ILE A 100 10.33 -12.70 -8.66
N ILE A 101 9.83 -11.75 -9.45
CA ILE A 101 9.49 -12.00 -10.85
C ILE A 101 10.71 -12.03 -11.78
N ALA A 102 11.82 -11.38 -11.42
CA ALA A 102 13.07 -11.45 -12.19
C ALA A 102 13.79 -12.79 -12.00
N PHE A 103 13.77 -13.38 -10.80
CA PHE A 103 14.61 -14.54 -10.47
C PHE A 103 13.81 -15.80 -10.14
N ILE A 104 12.90 -15.75 -9.16
CA ILE A 104 12.26 -16.95 -8.59
C ILE A 104 11.05 -17.42 -9.42
N LYS A 105 10.26 -16.48 -9.91
CA LYS A 105 8.99 -16.73 -10.62
C LYS A 105 9.05 -16.32 -12.09
N ASN A 106 10.24 -16.16 -12.65
CA ASN A 106 10.42 -15.62 -14.01
C ASN A 106 9.69 -16.45 -15.08
N ASP A 107 9.74 -17.78 -15.00
CA ASP A 107 9.06 -18.65 -15.96
C ASP A 107 7.54 -18.45 -15.92
N LYS A 108 6.95 -18.51 -14.72
CA LYS A 108 5.51 -18.28 -14.51
C LYS A 108 5.09 -16.86 -14.87
N TYR A 109 5.96 -15.88 -14.64
CA TYR A 109 5.75 -14.50 -15.06
C TYR A 109 5.67 -14.40 -16.59
N ASN A 110 6.63 -15.00 -17.31
CA ASN A 110 6.64 -15.02 -18.77
C ASN A 110 5.43 -15.76 -19.35
N GLU A 111 5.00 -16.87 -18.74
CA GLU A 111 3.77 -17.59 -19.12
C GLU A 111 2.51 -16.74 -18.98
N ASN A 112 2.39 -15.97 -17.89
CA ASN A 112 1.26 -15.06 -17.70
C ASN A 112 1.31 -13.89 -18.69
N LEU A 113 2.50 -13.36 -18.99
CA LEU A 113 2.68 -12.32 -19.99
C LEU A 113 2.25 -12.78 -21.38
N LYS A 114 2.55 -14.01 -21.78
CA LYS A 114 2.07 -14.59 -23.06
C LYS A 114 0.54 -14.61 -23.14
N LYS A 115 -0.15 -14.71 -21.99
CA LYS A 115 -1.62 -14.65 -21.89
C LYS A 115 -2.15 -13.22 -21.76
N GLY A 116 -1.27 -12.21 -21.77
CA GLY A 116 -1.64 -10.81 -21.58
C GLY A 116 -1.96 -10.42 -20.14
N MET A 117 -1.45 -11.17 -19.16
CA MET A 117 -1.73 -10.97 -17.73
C MET A 117 -0.45 -10.73 -16.93
N ASN A 118 -0.58 -9.98 -15.84
CA ASN A 118 0.47 -9.84 -14.84
C ASN A 118 -0.14 -9.84 -13.42
N PRO A 119 -0.53 -11.00 -12.88
CA PRO A 119 -1.15 -11.09 -11.55
C PRO A 119 -0.20 -10.63 -10.42
N TYR A 120 1.11 -10.83 -10.58
CA TYR A 120 2.10 -10.41 -9.59
C TYR A 120 2.10 -8.89 -9.36
N ARG A 121 1.85 -8.10 -10.42
CA ARG A 121 1.66 -6.64 -10.30
C ARG A 121 0.48 -6.30 -9.40
N TRP A 122 -0.65 -6.96 -9.61
CA TRP A 122 -1.87 -6.67 -8.84
C TRP A 122 -1.72 -7.09 -7.38
N TYR A 123 -1.07 -8.23 -7.11
CA TYR A 123 -0.77 -8.61 -5.73
C TYR A 123 0.14 -7.60 -5.04
N GLU A 124 1.18 -7.12 -5.71
CA GLU A 124 2.05 -6.10 -5.12
C GLU A 124 1.32 -4.78 -4.90
N TYR A 125 0.59 -4.26 -5.91
CA TYR A 125 -0.17 -3.02 -5.80
C TYR A 125 -1.24 -3.06 -4.72
N ALA A 126 -1.92 -4.18 -4.55
CA ALA A 126 -2.94 -4.33 -3.50
C ALA A 126 -2.39 -4.04 -2.09
N PHE A 127 -1.08 -4.24 -1.88
CA PHE A 127 -0.43 -3.89 -0.62
C PHE A 127 0.31 -2.55 -0.70
N SER A 128 1.21 -2.36 -1.67
CA SER A 128 2.07 -1.17 -1.72
C SER A 128 1.27 0.12 -1.88
N SER A 129 0.34 0.16 -2.82
CA SER A 129 -0.50 1.35 -3.05
C SER A 129 -1.46 1.59 -1.89
N SER A 130 -1.94 0.53 -1.23
CA SER A 130 -2.83 0.62 -0.07
C SER A 130 -2.10 1.22 1.15
N ILE A 131 -0.84 0.83 1.36
CA ILE A 131 0.01 1.49 2.37
C ILE A 131 0.23 2.95 2.01
N MET A 132 0.54 3.25 0.74
CA MET A 132 0.77 4.64 0.30
C MET A 132 -0.45 5.53 0.56
N ILE A 133 -1.65 5.11 0.15
CA ILE A 133 -2.85 5.92 0.32
C ILE A 133 -3.25 6.05 1.79
N ALA A 134 -3.05 5.01 2.61
CA ALA A 134 -3.27 5.09 4.06
C ALA A 134 -2.34 6.11 4.72
N LEU A 135 -1.06 6.16 4.33
CA LEU A 135 -0.10 7.15 4.82
C LEU A 135 -0.44 8.57 4.35
N ILE A 136 -0.86 8.75 3.09
CA ILE A 136 -1.32 10.05 2.59
C ILE A 136 -2.54 10.52 3.39
N ALA A 137 -3.53 9.65 3.60
CA ALA A 137 -4.72 9.97 4.41
C ALA A 137 -4.34 10.36 5.85
N LEU A 138 -3.40 9.63 6.46
CA LEU A 138 -2.87 9.93 7.79
C LEU A 138 -2.26 11.33 7.86
N PHE A 139 -1.46 11.71 6.85
CA PHE A 139 -0.82 13.03 6.77
C PHE A 139 -1.82 14.16 6.50
N LEU A 140 -2.97 13.85 5.89
CA LEU A 140 -4.07 14.79 5.64
C LEU A 140 -5.09 14.87 6.79
N GLY A 141 -4.86 14.19 7.91
CA GLY A 141 -5.70 14.31 9.11
C GLY A 141 -6.70 13.19 9.34
N VAL A 142 -6.66 12.11 8.55
CA VAL A 142 -7.49 10.92 8.79
C VAL A 142 -6.81 10.06 9.86
N TRP A 143 -7.27 10.19 11.11
CA TRP A 143 -6.66 9.49 12.26
C TRP A 143 -7.56 8.41 12.87
N ASP A 144 -8.78 8.25 12.35
CA ASP A 144 -9.66 7.14 12.73
C ASP A 144 -9.17 5.82 12.12
N PHE A 145 -9.01 4.81 12.97
CA PHE A 145 -8.53 3.48 12.58
C PHE A 145 -9.40 2.83 11.52
N TRP A 146 -10.73 2.89 11.68
CA TRP A 146 -11.65 2.22 10.75
C TRP A 146 -11.71 2.89 9.39
N SER A 147 -11.59 4.22 9.36
CA SER A 147 -11.45 4.98 8.13
C SER A 147 -10.16 4.61 7.38
N LEU A 148 -9.02 4.51 8.08
CA LEU A 148 -7.75 4.07 7.49
C LEU A 148 -7.83 2.62 6.98
N ALA A 149 -8.44 1.72 7.76
CA ALA A 149 -8.64 0.32 7.36
C ALA A 149 -9.54 0.22 6.12
N MET A 150 -10.62 1.00 6.06
CA MET A 150 -11.51 1.07 4.91
C MET A 150 -10.79 1.60 3.68
N ILE A 151 -10.03 2.69 3.79
CA ILE A 151 -9.22 3.24 2.69
C ILE A 151 -8.25 2.19 2.15
N PHE A 152 -7.56 1.47 3.05
CA PHE A 152 -6.64 0.42 2.68
C PHE A 152 -7.34 -0.71 1.90
N VAL A 153 -8.45 -1.23 2.45
CA VAL A 153 -9.17 -2.38 1.85
C VAL A 153 -9.80 -2.00 0.52
N LEU A 154 -10.45 -0.84 0.42
CA LEU A 154 -11.05 -0.36 -0.82
C LEU A 154 -10.01 -0.15 -1.91
N ASN A 155 -8.84 0.39 -1.56
CA ASN A 155 -7.75 0.53 -2.52
C ASN A 155 -7.19 -0.83 -2.96
N ALA A 156 -7.10 -1.81 -2.05
CA ALA A 156 -6.68 -3.17 -2.40
C ALA A 156 -7.66 -3.90 -3.33
N MET A 157 -8.93 -3.48 -3.35
CA MET A 157 -9.98 -4.03 -4.22
C MET A 157 -10.07 -3.40 -5.61
N MET A 158 -9.44 -2.24 -5.82
CA MET A 158 -9.47 -1.46 -7.08
C MET A 158 -8.69 -2.17 -8.20
#